data_AF-H0UN62-F1
#
_entry.id   AF-H0UN62-F1
#
_cell.length_a   1.000
_cell.length_b   1.000
_cell.length_c   1.000
_cell.angle_alpha   90.00
_cell.angle_beta   90.00
_cell.angle_gamma   90.00
#
_symmetry.space_group_name_H-M   'P 1'
#
loop_
_entity.id
_entity.type
_entity.pdbx_description
1 polymer ?
#
loop_
_entity_poly.entity_id
_entity_poly.type
_entity_poly.pdbx_seq_one_letter_code
_entity_poly.pdbx_strand_id
1 'polypeptide(L)'
;MSRAFVREEDEDLLNLKYDESYVKKRTDWLNIQRKKLAFLTSDPKAESIDPATRERWIAQTREDIERTEEELRRVKAMLEERKG
;
A
#
# COMPACT_ATOMS: atom_id res chain seq x y z
N MET A 1 -1.24 31.71 -35.50
CA MET A 1 -0.29 31.83 -34.37
C MET A 1 -0.21 30.48 -33.68
N SER A 2 0.89 29.76 -33.90
CA SER A 2 1.13 28.42 -33.37
C SER A 2 1.30 28.47 -31.85
N ARG A 3 0.55 27.66 -31.10
CA ARG A 3 0.88 27.34 -29.70
C ARG A 3 1.71 26.07 -29.71
N ALA A 4 2.90 26.22 -29.15
CA ALA A 4 3.98 25.26 -29.10
C ALA A 4 3.54 23.89 -28.57
N PHE A 5 4.07 22.87 -29.24
CA PHE A 5 4.41 21.55 -28.72
C PHE A 5 4.49 21.52 -27.18
N VAL A 6 3.57 20.79 -26.56
CA VAL A 6 3.77 20.29 -25.19
C VAL A 6 4.81 19.18 -25.33
N ARG A 7 6.03 19.48 -24.89
CA ARG A 7 7.14 18.52 -24.83
C ARG A 7 6.72 17.34 -23.96
N GLU A 8 6.89 16.14 -24.49
CA GLU A 8 6.68 14.83 -23.86
C GLU A 8 7.58 14.56 -22.62
N GLU A 9 8.28 15.57 -22.08
CA GLU A 9 9.21 15.42 -20.94
C GLU A 9 8.50 15.38 -19.56
N ASP A 10 7.21 15.75 -19.48
CA ASP A 10 6.46 15.78 -18.21
C ASP A 10 5.77 14.45 -17.85
N GLU A 11 5.64 13.50 -18.78
CA GLU A 11 4.97 12.21 -18.51
C GLU A 11 5.78 11.34 -17.53
N ASP A 12 7.11 11.32 -17.65
CA ASP A 12 7.97 10.53 -16.77
C ASP A 12 7.99 11.06 -15.33
N LEU A 13 8.00 12.38 -15.16
CA LEU A 13 7.90 13.03 -13.84
C LEU A 13 6.53 12.83 -13.19
N LEU A 14 5.44 12.83 -13.98
CA LEU A 14 4.09 12.54 -13.52
C LEU A 14 3.96 11.06 -13.09
N ASN A 15 4.50 10.13 -13.87
CA ASN A 15 4.49 8.71 -13.57
C ASN A 15 5.31 8.38 -12.32
N LEU A 16 6.51 8.96 -12.18
CA LEU A 16 7.35 8.75 -10.99
C LEU A 16 6.72 9.33 -9.71
N LYS A 17 6.16 10.56 -9.79
CA LYS A 17 5.42 11.14 -8.65
C LYS A 17 4.19 10.33 -8.29
N TYR A 18 3.49 9.79 -9.30
CA TYR A 18 2.36 8.90 -9.06
C TYR A 18 2.81 7.64 -8.32
N ASP A 19 3.90 7.02 -8.77
CA ASP A 19 4.49 5.81 -8.17
C ASP A 19 4.99 6.06 -6.73
N GLU A 20 5.65 7.18 -6.45
CA GLU A 20 6.08 7.54 -5.08
C GLU A 20 4.91 7.82 -4.15
N SER A 21 3.91 8.58 -4.63
CA SER A 21 2.70 8.87 -3.86
C SER A 21 1.90 7.58 -3.60
N TYR A 22 1.91 6.66 -4.55
CA TYR A 22 1.30 5.35 -4.45
C TYR A 22 1.98 4.50 -3.38
N VAL A 23 3.31 4.39 -3.43
CA VAL A 23 4.12 3.68 -2.43
C VAL A 23 3.86 4.22 -1.04
N LYS A 24 3.81 5.55 -0.87
CA LYS A 24 3.50 6.18 0.42
C LYS A 24 2.12 5.78 0.92
N LYS A 25 1.07 5.95 0.11
CA LYS A 25 -0.31 5.59 0.48
C LYS A 25 -0.46 4.10 0.82
N ARG A 26 0.17 3.21 0.05
CA ARG A 26 0.14 1.77 0.30
C ARG A 26 0.92 1.39 1.57
N THR A 27 2.02 2.09 1.86
CA THR A 27 2.77 1.92 3.12
C THR A 27 1.95 2.37 4.33
N ASP A 28 1.25 3.50 4.23
CA ASP A 28 0.36 3.98 5.28
C ASP A 28 -0.81 3.01 5.51
N TRP A 29 -1.40 2.50 4.42
CA TRP A 29 -2.42 1.45 4.48
C TRP A 29 -1.89 0.18 5.18
N LEU A 30 -0.70 -0.29 4.82
CA LEU A 30 -0.06 -1.45 5.44
C LEU A 30 0.13 -1.25 6.95
N ASN A 31 0.54 -0.05 7.38
CA ASN A 31 0.67 0.28 8.80
C ASN A 31 -0.67 0.22 9.53
N ILE A 32 -1.76 0.67 8.91
CA ILE A 32 -3.11 0.56 9.46
C ILE A 32 -3.51 -0.91 9.62
N GLN A 33 -3.25 -1.76 8.61
CA GLN A 33 -3.58 -3.19 8.70
C GLN A 33 -2.76 -3.90 9.79
N ARG A 34 -1.47 -3.58 9.93
CA ARG A 34 -0.63 -4.11 11.02
C ARG A 34 -1.16 -3.71 12.40
N LYS A 35 -1.60 -2.46 12.57
CA LYS A 35 -2.23 -1.99 13.82
C LYS A 35 -3.54 -2.74 14.10
N LYS A 36 -4.37 -2.93 13.07
CA LYS A 36 -5.61 -3.73 13.16
C LYS A 36 -5.30 -5.16 13.58
N LEU A 37 -4.31 -5.81 12.97
CA LEU A 37 -3.90 -7.16 13.32
C LEU A 37 -3.43 -7.23 14.79
N ALA A 38 -2.58 -6.30 15.21
CA ALA A 38 -2.11 -6.23 16.59
C ALA A 38 -3.26 -6.05 17.60
N PHE A 39 -4.23 -5.19 17.27
CA PHE A 39 -5.44 -5.04 18.07
C PHE A 39 -6.21 -6.37 18.17
N LEU A 40 -6.48 -7.02 17.04
CA LEU A 40 -7.26 -8.27 17.01
C LEU A 40 -6.59 -9.44 17.72
N THR A 41 -5.26 -9.47 17.83
CA THR A 41 -4.52 -10.58 18.44
C THR A 41 -4.08 -10.34 19.88
N SER A 42 -3.90 -9.08 20.28
CA SER A 42 -3.17 -8.75 21.52
C SER A 42 -3.91 -7.76 22.42
N ASP A 43 -4.91 -7.04 21.93
CA ASP A 43 -5.66 -6.09 22.75
C ASP A 43 -6.77 -6.82 23.53
N PRO A 44 -6.85 -6.67 24.87
CA PRO A 44 -7.92 -7.27 25.67
C PRO A 44 -9.33 -6.87 25.20
N LYS A 45 -9.50 -5.68 24.61
CA LYS A 45 -10.79 -5.24 24.05
C LYS A 45 -11.21 -6.06 22.84
N ALA A 46 -10.29 -6.73 22.16
CA ALA A 46 -10.63 -7.65 21.07
C ALA A 46 -11.27 -8.95 21.58
N GLU A 47 -11.23 -9.24 22.89
CA GLU A 47 -11.92 -10.39 23.49
C GLU A 47 -13.44 -10.23 23.53
N SER A 48 -13.95 -9.00 23.47
CA SER A 48 -15.40 -8.76 23.39
C SER A 48 -15.96 -8.95 21.98
N ILE A 49 -15.11 -9.21 20.98
CA ILE A 49 -15.53 -9.52 19.62
C ILE A 49 -15.87 -10.99 19.55
N ASP A 50 -16.98 -11.33 18.88
CA ASP A 50 -17.35 -12.71 18.59
C ASP A 50 -16.15 -13.50 18.02
N PRO A 51 -15.80 -14.68 18.58
CA PRO A 51 -14.60 -15.41 18.20
C PRO A 51 -14.51 -15.72 16.70
N ALA A 52 -15.61 -16.17 16.09
CA ALA A 52 -15.64 -16.52 14.66
C ALA A 52 -15.43 -15.28 13.78
N THR A 53 -16.04 -14.15 14.16
CA THR A 53 -15.86 -12.86 13.50
C THR A 53 -14.41 -12.37 13.62
N ARG A 54 -13.83 -12.47 14.83
CA ARG A 54 -12.45 -12.07 15.10
C ARG A 54 -11.46 -12.90 14.28
N GLU A 55 -11.62 -14.22 14.26
CA GLU A 55 -10.77 -15.12 13.47
C GLU A 55 -10.83 -14.80 11.97
N ARG A 56 -12.05 -14.59 11.44
CA ARG A 56 -12.24 -14.19 10.05
C ARG A 56 -11.53 -12.87 9.75
N TRP A 57 -11.65 -11.87 10.62
CA TRP A 57 -10.98 -10.58 10.44
C TRP A 57 -9.46 -10.69 10.54
N ILE A 58 -8.93 -11.55 11.43
CA ILE A 58 -7.50 -11.83 11.51
C ILE A 58 -7.00 -12.43 10.20
N ALA A 59 -7.68 -13.46 9.69
CA ALA A 59 -7.31 -14.12 8.44
C ALA A 59 -7.29 -13.13 7.27
N GLN A 60 -8.36 -12.35 7.12
CA GLN A 60 -8.45 -11.34 6.06
C GLN A 60 -7.38 -10.25 6.20
N THR A 61 -7.13 -9.77 7.43
CA THR A 61 -6.12 -8.72 7.66
C THR A 61 -4.70 -9.24 7.37
N ARG A 62 -4.41 -10.52 7.65
CA ARG A 62 -3.14 -11.15 7.27
C ARG A 62 -2.96 -11.24 5.75
N GLU A 63 -4.00 -11.67 5.04
CA GLU A 63 -3.99 -11.72 3.58
C GLU A 63 -3.78 -10.32 2.96
N ASP A 64 -4.48 -9.32 3.49
CA ASP A 64 -4.34 -7.93 3.03
C ASP A 64 -2.92 -7.38 3.25
N ILE A 65 -2.28 -7.74 4.38
CA ILE A 65 -0.89 -7.40 4.68
C ILE A 65 0.05 -8.04 3.66
N GLU A 66 -0.05 -9.36 3.46
CA GLU A 66 0.82 -10.11 2.55
C GLU A 66 0.72 -9.59 1.11
N ARG A 67 -0.51 -9.40 0.62
CA ARG A 67 -0.76 -8.86 -0.72
C ARG A 67 -0.18 -7.45 -0.88
N THR A 68 -0.32 -6.59 0.13
CA THR A 68 0.19 -5.22 0.08
C THR A 68 1.72 -5.17 0.15
N GLU A 69 2.34 -6.06 0.91
CA GLU A 69 3.81 -6.17 0.98
C GLU A 69 4.40 -6.64 -0.35
N GLU A 70 3.80 -7.66 -0.98
CA GLU A 70 4.22 -8.16 -2.29
C GLU A 70 4.07 -7.09 -3.37
N GLU A 71 2.95 -6.37 -3.37
CA GLU A 71 2.73 -5.25 -4.27
C GLU A 71 3.77 -4.13 -4.09
N LEU A 72 4.02 -3.71 -2.85
CA LEU A 72 5.04 -2.70 -2.56
C LEU A 72 6.44 -3.14 -2.99
N ARG A 73 6.76 -4.43 -2.84
CA ARG A 73 8.02 -5.01 -3.32
C ARG A 73 8.15 -4.87 -4.83
N ARG A 74 7.11 -5.23 -5.59
CA ARG A 74 7.08 -5.12 -7.06
C ARG A 74 7.21 -3.68 -7.53
N VAL A 75 6.44 -2.76 -6.92
CA VAL A 75 6.49 -1.33 -7.30
C VAL A 75 7.87 -0.75 -7.02
N LYS A 76 8.47 -1.06 -5.87
CA LYS A 76 9.83 -0.59 -5.56
C LYS A 76 10.86 -1.15 -6.53
N ALA A 77 10.79 -2.43 -6.89
CA ALA A 77 11.70 -3.01 -7.89
C ALA A 77 11.60 -2.28 -9.25
N MET A 78 10.37 -2.05 -9.74
CA MET A 78 10.16 -1.28 -10.98
C MET A 78 10.68 0.15 -10.89
N LEU A 79 10.56 0.81 -9.73
CA LEU A 79 11.06 2.16 -9.51
C LEU A 79 12.60 2.21 -9.52
N GLU A 80 13.27 1.21 -8.94
CA GLU A 80 14.74 1.14 -8.97
C GLU A 80 15.25 0.83 -10.38
N GLU A 81 14.59 -0.06 -11.13
CA GLU A 81 14.93 -0.35 -12.53
C GLU A 81 14.83 0.88 -13.45
N ARG A 82 13.89 1.80 -13.18
CA ARG A 82 13.75 3.05 -13.94
C ARG A 82 14.79 4.12 -13.60
N LYS A 83 15.48 3.99 -12.45
CA LYS A 83 16.48 4.97 -11.97
C LYS A 83 17.91 4.62 -12.39
N GLY A 84 18.18 3.37 -12.75
CA GLY A 84 19.48 2.87 -13.22
C GLY A 84 19.65 3.02 -14.72
#